data_AF-A0A7S1RSL7-F1
#
_entry.id   AF-A0A7S1RSL7-F1
#
_cell.length_a   1.000
_cell.length_b   1.000
_cell.length_c   1.000
_cell.angle_alpha   90.00
_cell.angle_beta   90.00
_cell.angle_gamma   90.00
#
_symmetry.space_group_name_H-M   'P 1'
#
loop_
_entity.id
_entity.type
_entity.pdbx_description
1 polymer ?
#
loop_
_entity_poly.entity_id
_entity_poly.type
_entity_poly.pdbx_seq_one_letter_code
_entity_poly.pdbx_strand_id
1 'polypeptide(L)'
;VAAAAPQRMALQVTPSDQSKQQELAKMLQAAEAAVIELGQDSDGEELFMCPLCRLPMGDRVCRSKEGAGAPMHGECMAQFALLRMKAEEEARQREDAAVKAARHREHGIGWTAALVPRGLSLATRLDGFAPQGMVCVVLEENNTV
;
A
#
# COMPACT_ATOMS: atom_id res chain seq x y z
N VAL A 1 23.29 7.55 29.63
CA VAL A 1 22.58 6.34 29.19
C VAL A 1 21.81 6.71 27.93
N ALA A 2 22.24 6.20 26.77
CA ALA A 2 21.67 6.55 25.48
C ALA A 2 20.29 5.88 25.33
N ALA A 3 19.22 6.66 25.45
CA ALA A 3 17.85 6.17 25.26
C ALA A 3 17.45 6.36 23.79
N ALA A 4 17.17 5.23 23.13
CA ALA A 4 16.82 5.13 21.74
C ALA A 4 15.57 5.96 21.40
N ALA A 5 15.62 6.67 20.28
CA ALA A 5 14.51 7.46 19.76
C ALA A 5 13.32 6.55 19.37
N PRO A 6 12.08 6.85 19.80
CA PRO A 6 10.91 6.09 19.38
C PRO A 6 10.56 6.46 17.93
N GLN A 7 10.55 5.46 17.05
CA GLN A 7 10.15 5.62 15.66
C GLN A 7 8.63 5.83 15.61
N ARG A 8 8.21 7.01 15.13
CA ARG A 8 6.82 7.32 14.85
C ARG A 8 6.30 6.33 13.80
N MET A 9 5.17 5.68 14.06
CA MET A 9 4.50 4.82 13.10
C MET A 9 4.09 5.67 11.89
N ALA A 10 4.96 5.69 10.87
CA ALA A 10 4.48 5.71 9.50
C ALA A 10 3.41 4.60 9.37
N LEU A 11 2.51 4.69 8.39
CA LEU A 11 1.87 3.48 7.87
C LEU A 11 3.01 2.57 7.37
N GLN A 12 3.60 1.84 8.31
CA GLN A 12 4.68 0.92 8.05
C GLN A 12 3.95 -0.22 7.40
N VAL A 13 4.12 -0.32 6.08
CA VAL A 13 3.77 -1.51 5.31
C VAL A 13 4.37 -2.67 6.10
N THR A 14 3.50 -3.50 6.70
CA THR A 14 3.98 -4.55 7.57
C THR A 14 4.88 -5.48 6.76
N PRO A 15 5.83 -6.19 7.37
CA PRO A 15 6.65 -7.18 6.64
C PRO A 15 5.78 -8.18 5.85
N SER A 16 4.60 -8.50 6.39
CA SER A 16 3.57 -9.32 5.74
C SER A 16 2.98 -8.64 4.49
N ASP A 17 2.69 -7.33 4.54
CA ASP A 17 2.18 -6.58 3.40
C ASP A 17 3.23 -6.42 2.30
N GLN A 18 4.51 -6.23 2.66
CA GLN A 18 5.61 -6.16 1.69
C GLN A 18 5.81 -7.48 0.93
N SER A 19 5.67 -8.62 1.61
CA SER A 19 5.75 -9.94 0.98
C SER A 19 4.62 -10.14 -0.03
N LYS A 20 3.38 -9.83 0.35
CA LYS A 20 2.21 -9.92 -0.53
C LYS A 20 2.33 -8.98 -1.74
N GLN A 21 2.92 -7.80 -1.54
CA GLN A 21 3.18 -6.84 -2.61
C GLN A 21 4.21 -7.33 -3.62
N GLN A 22 5.31 -7.94 -3.16
CA GLN A 22 6.30 -8.52 -4.05
C GLN A 22 5.71 -9.68 -4.85
N GLU A 23 4.89 -10.52 -4.22
CA GLU A 23 4.21 -11.62 -4.89
C GLU A 23 3.22 -11.11 -5.95
N LEU A 24 2.43 -10.09 -5.60
CA LEU A 24 1.49 -9.46 -6.53
C LEU A 24 2.20 -8.82 -7.74
N ALA A 25 3.30 -8.10 -7.50
CA ALA A 25 4.08 -7.49 -8.58
C ALA A 25 4.72 -8.55 -9.49
N LYS A 26 5.20 -9.67 -8.93
CA LYS A 26 5.72 -10.80 -9.71
C LYS A 26 4.63 -11.44 -10.56
N MET A 27 3.43 -11.63 -10.01
CA MET A 27 2.28 -12.15 -10.77
C MET A 27 1.90 -11.22 -11.93
N LEU A 28 1.88 -9.90 -11.69
CA LEU A 28 1.59 -8.91 -12.72
C LEU A 28 2.62 -8.95 -13.86
N GLN A 29 3.91 -8.94 -13.51
CA GLN A 29 4.99 -9.02 -14.50
C GLN A 29 4.95 -10.33 -15.30
N ALA A 30 4.70 -11.45 -14.64
CA ALA A 30 4.62 -12.75 -15.31
C ALA A 30 3.44 -12.82 -16.28
N ALA A 31 2.29 -12.26 -15.93
CA ALA A 31 1.11 -12.25 -16.79
C ALA A 31 1.22 -11.24 -17.95
N GLU A 32 1.89 -10.10 -17.75
CA GLU A 32 2.19 -9.15 -18.84
C GLU A 32 3.21 -9.70 -19.83
N ALA A 33 4.23 -10.39 -19.33
CA ALA A 33 5.25 -11.05 -20.15
C ALA A 33 4.80 -12.42 -20.68
N ALA A 34 3.60 -12.89 -20.31
CA ALA A 34 3.12 -14.20 -20.69
C ALA A 34 2.99 -14.28 -22.21
N VAL A 35 3.67 -15.28 -22.77
CA VAL A 35 3.42 -15.76 -24.13
C VAL A 35 2.15 -16.60 -24.10
N ILE A 36 1.49 -16.71 -25.24
CA ILE A 36 0.36 -17.61 -25.40
C ILE A 36 0.81 -19.03 -25.05
N GLU A 37 0.29 -19.59 -23.97
CA GLU A 37 0.53 -20.97 -23.60
C GLU A 37 -0.50 -21.88 -24.27
N LEU A 38 -0.01 -23.01 -24.79
CA LEU A 38 -0.82 -24.05 -25.38
C LEU A 38 -0.82 -25.27 -24.45
N GLY A 39 -1.99 -25.78 -24.13
CA GLY A 39 -2.20 -27.08 -23.51
C GLY A 39 -2.59 -28.11 -24.56
N GLN A 40 -2.46 -29.39 -24.23
CA GLN A 40 -3.02 -30.49 -25.04
C GLN A 40 -4.14 -31.15 -24.24
N ASP A 41 -5.26 -31.42 -24.91
CA ASP A 41 -6.33 -32.24 -24.35
C ASP A 41 -6.10 -33.75 -24.59
N SER A 42 -7.09 -34.55 -24.23
CA SER A 42 -7.02 -36.02 -24.30
C SER A 42 -6.91 -36.59 -25.72
N ASP A 43 -7.34 -35.83 -26.72
CA ASP A 43 -7.31 -36.15 -28.15
C ASP A 43 -6.16 -35.48 -28.89
N GLY A 44 -5.38 -34.64 -28.19
CA GLY A 44 -4.14 -34.04 -28.67
C GLY A 44 -4.34 -32.73 -29.43
N GLU A 45 -5.51 -32.11 -29.32
CA GLU A 45 -5.77 -30.77 -29.84
C GLU A 45 -5.10 -29.71 -28.95
N GLU A 46 -4.59 -28.64 -29.59
CA GLU A 46 -3.96 -27.54 -28.89
C GLU A 46 -5.00 -26.57 -28.35
N LEU A 47 -5.03 -26.39 -27.03
CA LEU A 47 -5.92 -25.47 -26.33
C LEU A 47 -5.16 -24.24 -25.83
N PHE A 48 -5.70 -23.06 -26.10
CA PHE A 48 -5.15 -21.82 -25.52
C PHE A 48 -5.40 -21.79 -24.01
N MET A 49 -4.35 -21.54 -23.23
CA MET A 49 -4.43 -21.50 -21.78
C MET A 49 -4.42 -20.05 -21.29
N CYS A 50 -5.29 -19.73 -20.33
CA CYS A 50 -5.26 -18.43 -19.67
C CYS A 50 -4.00 -18.31 -18.80
N PRO A 51 -3.16 -17.26 -18.95
CA PRO A 51 -1.94 -17.12 -18.19
C PRO A 51 -2.16 -16.93 -16.68
N LEU A 52 -3.33 -16.43 -16.27
CA LEU A 52 -3.66 -16.15 -14.87
C LEU A 52 -4.18 -17.39 -14.13
N CYS A 53 -5.22 -18.04 -14.65
CA CYS A 53 -5.86 -19.18 -13.97
C CYS A 53 -5.42 -20.55 -14.49
N ARG A 54 -4.65 -20.60 -15.59
CA ARG A 54 -4.18 -21.82 -16.26
C ARG A 54 -5.32 -22.77 -16.65
N LEU A 55 -6.49 -22.21 -16.97
CA LEU A 55 -7.61 -22.96 -17.53
C LEU A 55 -7.71 -22.71 -19.04
N PRO A 56 -8.25 -23.69 -19.80
CA PRO A 56 -8.52 -23.52 -21.21
C PRO A 56 -9.40 -22.29 -21.49
N MET A 57 -9.10 -21.63 -22.59
CA MET A 57 -9.85 -20.49 -23.10
C MET A 57 -11.07 -21.02 -23.88
N GLY A 58 -12.24 -20.43 -23.63
CA GLY A 58 -13.43 -20.70 -24.42
C GLY A 58 -13.59 -19.73 -25.59
N ASP A 59 -14.80 -19.66 -26.15
CA ASP A 59 -15.12 -18.85 -27.33
C ASP A 59 -14.91 -17.34 -27.15
N ARG A 60 -14.89 -16.87 -25.90
CA ARG A 60 -14.79 -15.44 -25.56
C ARG A 60 -13.48 -15.15 -24.86
N VAL A 61 -12.63 -14.41 -25.55
CA VAL A 61 -11.32 -13.98 -25.05
C VAL A 61 -11.24 -12.45 -25.02
N CYS A 62 -10.61 -11.92 -23.98
CA CYS A 62 -10.33 -10.49 -23.85
C CYS A 62 -8.83 -10.23 -24.06
N ARG A 63 -8.51 -9.12 -24.73
CA ARG A 63 -7.14 -8.62 -24.92
C ARG A 63 -7.03 -7.21 -24.37
N SER A 64 -5.81 -6.79 -24.00
CA SER A 64 -5.54 -5.39 -23.66
C SER A 64 -5.89 -4.49 -24.85
N LYS A 65 -6.32 -3.26 -24.57
CA LYS A 65 -6.58 -2.23 -25.60
C LYS A 65 -5.33 -1.90 -26.42
N GLU A 66 -4.15 -2.05 -25.83
CA GLU A 66 -2.88 -1.83 -26.54
C GLU A 66 -2.53 -2.98 -27.50
N GLY A 67 -3.31 -4.08 -27.50
CA GLY A 67 -3.02 -5.29 -28.28
C GLY A 67 -1.79 -6.07 -27.79
N ALA A 68 -1.07 -5.55 -26.80
CA ALA A 68 0.04 -6.20 -26.13
C ALA A 68 -0.48 -7.21 -25.07
N GLY A 69 0.18 -8.36 -24.98
CA GLY A 69 -0.08 -9.40 -23.99
C GLY A 69 -0.90 -10.59 -24.49
N ALA A 70 -0.84 -11.70 -23.75
CA ALA A 70 -1.63 -12.89 -24.01
C ALA A 70 -3.14 -12.64 -23.78
N PRO A 71 -4.03 -13.29 -24.58
CA PRO A 71 -5.46 -13.23 -24.32
C PRO A 71 -5.78 -13.89 -22.98
N MET A 72 -6.80 -13.37 -22.29
CA MET A 72 -7.27 -13.91 -21.00
C MET A 72 -8.79 -14.00 -20.99
N HIS A 73 -9.35 -14.78 -20.05
CA HIS A 73 -10.78 -14.69 -19.76
C HIS A 73 -11.15 -13.27 -19.36
N GLY A 74 -12.37 -12.82 -19.68
CA GLY A 74 -12.81 -11.46 -19.31
C GLY A 74 -12.73 -11.19 -17.81
N GLU A 75 -13.07 -12.18 -16.98
CA GLU A 75 -12.93 -12.08 -15.53
C GLU A 75 -11.46 -11.98 -15.11
N CYS A 76 -10.59 -12.83 -15.66
CA CYS A 76 -9.15 -12.79 -15.38
C CYS A 76 -8.53 -11.45 -15.82
N MET A 77 -8.96 -10.88 -16.94
CA MET A 77 -8.53 -9.56 -17.40
C MET A 77 -8.99 -8.45 -16.44
N ALA A 78 -10.23 -8.53 -15.92
CA ALA A 78 -10.71 -7.58 -14.93
C ALA A 78 -9.92 -7.67 -13.62
N GLN A 79 -9.64 -8.89 -13.15
CA GLN A 79 -8.77 -9.11 -11.97
C GLN A 79 -7.36 -8.56 -12.23
N PHE A 80 -6.77 -8.86 -13.38
CA PHE A 80 -5.46 -8.34 -13.78
C PHE A 80 -5.42 -6.81 -13.76
N ALA A 81 -6.42 -6.15 -14.36
CA ALA A 81 -6.51 -4.69 -14.35
C ALA A 81 -6.63 -4.10 -12.93
N LEU A 82 -7.43 -4.73 -12.06
CA LEU A 82 -7.55 -4.32 -10.66
C LEU A 82 -6.23 -4.46 -9.90
N LEU A 83 -5.52 -5.56 -10.11
CA LEU A 83 -4.21 -5.79 -9.50
C LEU A 83 -3.19 -4.73 -9.96
N ARG A 84 -3.19 -4.39 -11.24
CA ARG A 84 -2.32 -3.34 -11.80
C ARG A 84 -2.62 -1.98 -11.18
N MET A 85 -3.90 -1.61 -11.09
CA MET A 85 -4.33 -0.36 -10.46
C MET A 85 -3.92 -0.26 -8.99
N LYS A 86 -4.02 -1.36 -8.23
CA LYS A 86 -3.57 -1.40 -6.84
C LYS A 86 -2.05 -1.20 -6.74
N ALA A 87 -1.28 -1.89 -7.56
CA ALA A 87 0.18 -1.76 -7.57
C ALA A 87 0.63 -0.32 -7.92
N GLU A 88 -0.02 0.31 -8.90
CA GLU A 88 0.25 1.71 -9.29
C GLU A 88 -0.08 2.70 -8.16
N GLU A 89 -1.25 2.56 -7.53
CA GLU A 89 -1.67 3.42 -6.43
C GLU A 89 -0.75 3.26 -5.21
N GLU A 90 -0.38 2.04 -4.86
CA GLU A 90 0.54 1.78 -3.75
C GLU A 90 1.95 2.31 -4.02
N ALA A 91 2.43 2.24 -5.27
CA ALA A 91 3.70 2.87 -5.65
C ALA A 91 3.65 4.39 -5.45
N ARG A 92 2.56 5.03 -5.89
CA ARG A 92 2.34 6.47 -5.71
C ARG A 92 2.27 6.87 -4.24
N GLN A 93 1.53 6.11 -3.43
CA GLN A 93 1.42 6.39 -1.99
C GLN A 93 2.77 6.29 -1.27
N ARG A 94 3.64 5.36 -1.68
CA ARG A 94 5.00 5.25 -1.12
C ARG A 94 5.87 6.45 -1.49
N GLU A 95 5.81 6.89 -2.75
CA GLU A 95 6.52 8.09 -3.19
C GLU A 95 6.03 9.34 -2.45
N ASP A 96 4.71 9.53 -2.38
CA ASP A 96 4.08 10.63 -1.65
C ASP A 96 4.46 10.62 -0.16
N ALA A 97 4.47 9.45 0.47
CA ALA A 97 4.88 9.31 1.86
C ALA A 97 6.35 9.67 2.06
N ALA A 98 7.23 9.27 1.15
CA ALA A 98 8.66 9.60 1.19
C ALA A 98 8.88 11.11 1.04
N VAL A 99 8.21 11.75 0.06
CA VAL A 99 8.28 13.20 -0.15
C VAL A 99 7.74 13.96 1.05
N LYS A 100 6.59 13.55 1.59
CA LYS A 100 6.01 14.15 2.80
C LYS A 100 6.96 14.02 3.99
N ALA A 101 7.54 12.85 4.21
CA ALA A 101 8.49 12.63 5.29
C ALA A 101 9.75 13.50 5.16
N ALA A 102 10.28 13.66 3.94
CA ALA A 102 11.42 14.54 3.67
C ALA A 102 11.09 16.00 3.99
N ARG A 103 9.96 16.51 3.48
CA ARG A 103 9.50 17.89 3.75
C ARG A 103 9.20 18.13 5.22
N HIS A 104 8.62 17.15 5.92
CA HIS A 104 8.38 17.26 7.36
C HIS A 104 9.68 17.40 8.15
N ARG A 105 10.72 16.68 7.74
CA ARG A 105 12.05 16.79 8.34
C ARG A 105 12.70 18.14 8.04
N GLU A 106 12.61 18.60 6.80
CA GLU A 106 13.19 19.86 6.34
C GLU A 106 12.57 21.07 7.04
N HIS A 107 11.25 21.13 7.12
CA HIS A 107 10.52 22.29 7.63
C HIS A 107 10.09 22.14 9.10
N GLY A 108 10.47 21.05 9.77
CA GLY A 108 10.00 20.76 11.13
C GLY A 108 8.48 20.67 11.23
N ILE A 109 7.80 20.23 10.17
CA ILE A 109 6.33 20.14 10.12
C ILE A 109 5.90 18.95 10.99
N GLY A 110 5.24 19.26 12.09
CA GLY A 110 4.65 18.30 13.02
C GLY A 110 4.95 18.64 14.48
N TRP A 111 4.05 18.25 15.36
CA TRP A 111 4.29 18.35 16.80
C TRP A 111 5.29 17.26 17.21
N THR A 112 6.46 17.67 17.70
CA THR A 112 7.30 16.84 18.57
C THR A 112 7.01 17.24 20.01
N ALA A 113 7.16 16.33 20.98
CA ALA A 113 6.91 16.63 22.39
C ALA A 113 7.75 17.83 22.91
N ALA A 114 8.90 18.09 22.27
CA ALA A 114 9.74 19.27 22.52
C ALA A 114 9.14 20.57 21.95
N LEU A 115 8.37 20.50 20.85
CA LEU A 115 7.76 21.64 20.17
C LEU A 115 6.30 21.88 20.56
N VAL A 116 5.71 21.06 21.44
CA VAL A 116 4.38 21.32 22.01
C VAL A 116 4.48 22.58 22.88
N PRO A 117 3.71 23.65 22.57
CA PRO A 117 3.67 24.85 23.38
C PRO A 117 3.16 24.46 24.77
N ARG A 118 4.08 24.44 25.72
CA ARG A 118 3.72 24.28 27.13
C ARG A 118 3.09 25.60 27.52
N GLY A 119 1.76 25.66 27.53
CA GLY A 119 0.97 26.84 27.93
C GLY A 119 1.16 27.25 29.41
N LEU A 120 2.29 26.89 30.03
CA LEU A 120 2.61 27.14 31.44
C LEU A 120 2.54 28.63 31.75
N SER A 121 3.07 29.50 30.89
CA SER A 121 3.03 30.96 31.08
C SER A 121 1.63 31.56 30.92
N LEU A 122 0.78 30.96 30.09
CA LEU A 122 -0.64 31.36 29.95
C LEU A 122 -1.47 30.85 31.13
N ALA A 123 -1.19 29.64 31.61
CA ALA A 123 -1.83 29.05 32.78
C ALA A 123 -1.56 29.87 34.06
N THR A 124 -0.32 30.34 34.27
CA THR A 124 0.01 31.19 35.43
C THR A 124 -0.65 32.57 35.38
N ARG A 125 -0.99 33.09 34.18
CA ARG A 125 -1.66 34.40 34.02
C ARG A 125 -3.18 34.32 34.12
N LEU A 126 -3.75 33.13 33.99
CA LEU A 126 -5.18 32.86 34.16
C LEU A 126 -5.44 32.46 35.61
N ASP A 127 -5.22 33.39 36.53
CA ASP A 127 -5.53 33.21 37.95
C ASP A 127 -7.05 33.03 38.11
N GLY A 128 -7.52 31.78 38.23
CA GLY A 128 -8.91 31.45 38.56
C GLY A 128 -9.77 30.81 37.47
N PHE A 129 -9.25 30.53 36.26
CA PHE A 129 -10.01 29.77 35.26
C PHE A 129 -9.68 28.28 35.35
N ALA A 130 -10.44 27.54 36.16
CA ALA A 130 -10.46 26.07 36.07
C ALA A 130 -11.16 25.70 34.75
N PRO A 131 -10.48 25.16 33.73
CA PRO A 131 -11.13 24.89 32.46
C PRO A 131 -11.99 23.64 32.63
N GLN A 132 -13.29 23.82 32.80
CA GLN A 132 -14.27 22.76 32.58
C GLN A 132 -14.23 22.41 31.09
N GLY A 133 -13.29 21.54 30.69
CA GLY A 133 -13.13 21.12 29.29
C GLY A 133 -11.71 21.04 28.75
N MET A 134 -10.65 21.11 29.57
CA MET A 134 -9.34 20.67 29.09
C MET A 134 -9.36 19.15 28.88
N VAL A 135 -9.41 18.72 27.62
CA VAL A 135 -9.17 17.33 27.24
C VAL A 135 -7.66 17.10 27.30
N CYS A 136 -7.21 16.34 28.31
CA CYS A 136 -5.86 15.82 28.32
C CYS A 136 -5.71 14.83 27.17
N VAL A 137 -4.78 15.06 26.25
CA VAL A 137 -4.32 14.01 25.36
C VAL A 137 -3.41 13.11 26.20
N VAL A 138 -4.00 12.06 26.77
CA VAL A 138 -3.24 11.06 27.54
C VAL A 138 -2.34 10.32 26.55
N LEU A 139 -1.04 10.46 26.73
CA LEU A 139 -0.08 9.62 26.04
C LEU A 139 -0.06 8.29 26.79
N GLU A 140 -0.76 7.27 26.29
CA GLU A 140 -0.68 5.91 26.85
C GLU A 140 0.71 5.32 26.55
N GLU A 141 1.49 5.08 27.59
CA GLU A 141 2.88 4.60 27.47
C GLU A 141 2.99 3.07 27.25
N ASN A 142 1.86 2.33 27.22
CA ASN A 142 1.86 0.86 27.29
C ASN A 142 0.89 0.14 26.33
N ASN A 143 0.70 0.60 25.09
CA ASN A 143 0.00 -0.22 24.10
C ASN A 143 0.97 -1.22 23.45
N THR A 144 1.27 -2.30 24.17
CA THR A 144 1.86 -3.52 23.62
C THR A 144 0.78 -4.35 22.93
N VAL A 145 0.40 -4.02 21.69
CA VAL A 145 -0.10 -4.99 20.69
C VAL A 145 0.27 -4.51 19.30
#